data_AF-A0A379VRC9-F1
#
_entry.id   AF-A0A379VRC9-F1
#
_cell.length_a   1.000
_cell.length_b   1.000
_cell.length_c   1.000
_cell.angle_alpha   90.00
_cell.angle_beta   90.00
_cell.angle_gamma   90.00
#
_symmetry.space_group_name_H-M   'P 1'
#
loop_
_entity.id
_entity.type
_entity.pdbx_description
1 polymer ?
#
loop_
_entity_poly.entity_id
_entity_poly.type
_entity_poly.pdbx_seq_one_letter_code
_entity_poly.pdbx_strand_id
1 'polypeptide(L)'
;MNTTPFPALSAETLLAVNTVGQWLAQNDFSGEQPYSSDCVVLAGNAVIPTIDAACRIAKAQGVPLLISGGIGHSTPFLYAVIARHPRYHTIRTTGRAEAAILADIANQFWHIPAEKIWLEDRSTNCGENARFSCVLIRQAKENINTAIVVQDPTMQRRTIAAFRRVTNDDTDAPRWLSFPGFVPVLRHL
;
A
#
# COMPACT_ATOMS: atom_id res chain seq x y z
N MET A 1 -2.80 -17.09 25.52
CA MET A 1 -3.30 -17.41 24.17
C MET A 1 -2.81 -18.79 23.83
N ASN A 2 -3.70 -19.77 23.63
CA ASN A 2 -3.34 -21.07 23.04
C ASN A 2 -2.95 -20.82 21.59
N THR A 3 -1.66 -20.61 21.32
CA THR A 3 -1.15 -20.60 19.96
C THR A 3 -0.82 -22.03 19.60
N THR A 4 -1.82 -22.79 19.17
CA THR A 4 -1.54 -24.04 18.45
C THR A 4 -0.65 -23.65 17.27
N PRO A 5 0.58 -24.18 17.16
CA PRO A 5 1.47 -23.82 16.07
C PRO A 5 0.82 -24.19 14.74
N PHE A 6 1.06 -23.37 13.71
CA PHE A 6 0.60 -23.70 12.36
C PHE A 6 1.24 -25.03 11.94
N PRO A 7 0.48 -25.98 11.37
CA PRO A 7 1.00 -27.32 11.05
C PRO A 7 2.14 -27.23 10.02
N ALA A 8 3.09 -28.16 10.11
CA ALA A 8 4.12 -28.30 9.10
C ALA A 8 3.49 -28.62 7.73
N LEU A 9 3.91 -27.89 6.71
CA LEU A 9 3.51 -28.10 5.31
C LEU A 9 4.56 -28.96 4.58
N SER A 10 4.15 -29.67 3.53
CA SER A 10 5.13 -30.34 2.66
C SER A 10 5.98 -29.32 1.88
N ALA A 11 7.17 -29.72 1.44
CA ALA A 11 8.02 -28.88 0.61
C ALA A 11 7.31 -28.43 -0.68
N GLU A 12 6.50 -29.31 -1.28
CA GLU A 12 5.68 -29.01 -2.46
C GLU A 12 4.63 -27.94 -2.18
N THR A 13 3.91 -28.05 -1.04
CA THR A 13 2.93 -27.03 -0.65
C THR A 13 3.60 -25.69 -0.35
N LEU A 14 4.75 -25.68 0.32
CA LEU A 14 5.51 -24.44 0.56
C LEU A 14 5.94 -23.79 -0.76
N LEU A 15 6.47 -24.58 -1.70
CA LEU A 15 6.84 -24.08 -3.01
C LEU A 15 5.63 -23.47 -3.73
N ALA A 16 4.50 -24.18 -3.77
CA ALA A 16 3.29 -23.71 -4.42
C ALA A 16 2.76 -22.39 -3.83
N VAL A 17 2.69 -22.27 -2.50
CA VAL A 17 2.24 -21.04 -1.84
C VAL A 17 3.21 -19.89 -2.11
N ASN A 18 4.52 -20.14 -2.08
CA ASN A 18 5.52 -19.12 -2.39
C ASN A 18 5.49 -18.66 -3.85
N THR A 19 5.24 -19.58 -4.79
CA THR A 19 5.04 -19.25 -6.20
C THR A 19 3.83 -18.33 -6.38
N VAL A 20 2.69 -18.64 -5.74
CA VAL A 20 1.50 -17.78 -5.78
C VAL A 20 1.77 -16.44 -5.08
N GLY A 21 2.44 -16.44 -3.93
CA GLY A 21 2.80 -15.22 -3.20
C GLY A 21 3.68 -14.28 -4.03
N GLN A 22 4.69 -14.83 -4.71
CA GLN A 22 5.54 -14.08 -5.64
C GLN A 22 4.73 -13.52 -6.82
N TRP A 23 3.82 -14.33 -7.39
CA TRP A 23 2.96 -13.87 -8.46
C TRP A 23 2.05 -12.73 -8.00
N LEU A 24 1.36 -12.86 -6.86
CA LEU A 24 0.44 -11.83 -6.33
C LEU A 24 1.15 -10.52 -5.96
N ALA A 25 2.35 -10.62 -5.38
CA ALA A 25 3.12 -9.47 -4.93
C ALA A 25 3.50 -8.54 -6.08
N GLN A 26 3.62 -9.04 -7.32
CA GLN A 26 3.90 -8.26 -8.54
C GLN A 26 4.83 -7.07 -8.28
N ASN A 27 6.10 -7.34 -7.98
CA ASN A 27 7.09 -6.29 -7.77
C ASN A 27 7.77 -5.94 -9.11
N ASP A 28 7.50 -4.75 -9.64
CA ASP A 28 8.11 -4.29 -10.91
C ASP A 28 9.60 -3.95 -10.74
N PHE A 29 10.05 -3.89 -9.49
CA PHE A 29 11.38 -3.48 -9.11
C PHE A 29 12.20 -4.69 -8.65
N SER A 30 12.78 -5.38 -9.63
CA SER A 30 13.81 -6.40 -9.39
C SER A 30 15.17 -5.81 -9.81
N GLY A 31 16.04 -5.52 -8.85
CA GLY A 31 17.37 -4.92 -9.07
C GLY A 31 17.64 -3.63 -8.29
N GLU A 32 18.84 -3.07 -8.45
CA GLU A 32 19.36 -1.92 -7.67
C GLU A 32 19.04 -0.54 -8.28
N GLN A 33 18.24 -0.45 -9.35
CA GLN A 33 18.00 0.86 -9.97
C GLN A 33 17.13 1.78 -9.10
N PRO A 34 17.50 3.06 -8.95
CA PRO A 34 16.69 4.01 -8.22
C PRO A 34 15.33 4.18 -8.89
N TYR A 35 14.28 4.09 -8.07
CA TYR A 35 12.90 4.32 -8.49
C TYR A 35 12.72 5.84 -8.63
N SER A 36 12.28 6.31 -9.80
CA SER A 36 11.80 7.68 -9.98
C SER A 36 10.30 7.62 -10.24
N SER A 37 9.55 8.43 -9.49
CA SER A 37 8.11 8.58 -9.66
C SER A 37 7.71 9.99 -9.31
N ASP A 38 6.57 10.45 -9.83
CA ASP A 38 6.04 11.78 -9.51
C ASP A 38 5.10 11.72 -8.30
N CYS A 39 4.66 10.51 -7.90
CA CYS A 39 3.75 10.28 -6.78
C CYS A 39 3.87 8.84 -6.25
N VAL A 40 3.62 8.66 -4.96
CA VAL A 40 3.40 7.34 -4.35
C VAL A 40 1.94 7.23 -3.93
N VAL A 41 1.27 6.14 -4.32
CA VAL A 41 -0.09 5.82 -3.91
C VAL A 41 -0.05 4.65 -2.91
N LEU A 42 -0.38 4.92 -1.65
CA LEU A 42 -0.58 3.89 -0.63
C LEU A 42 -2.06 3.51 -0.55
N ALA A 43 -2.40 2.31 -1.00
CA ALA A 43 -3.74 1.75 -0.83
C ALA A 43 -3.89 1.17 0.59
N GLY A 44 -5.02 1.44 1.23
CA GLY A 44 -5.31 1.06 2.61
C GLY A 44 -5.15 -0.44 2.88
N ASN A 45 -4.34 -0.76 3.89
CA ASN A 45 -4.03 -2.12 4.36
C ASN A 45 -3.48 -2.10 5.79
N ALA A 46 -3.19 -3.29 6.33
CA ALA A 46 -2.69 -3.50 7.69
C ALA A 46 -1.24 -4.00 7.77
N VAL A 47 -0.49 -3.99 6.66
CA VAL A 47 0.85 -4.58 6.57
C VAL A 47 1.90 -3.49 6.81
N ILE A 48 2.41 -3.39 8.05
CA ILE A 48 3.36 -2.32 8.44
C ILE A 48 4.58 -2.21 7.51
N PRO A 49 5.28 -3.29 7.13
CA PRO A 49 6.42 -3.17 6.20
C PRO A 49 6.07 -2.51 4.87
N THR A 50 4.86 -2.75 4.36
CA THR A 50 4.32 -2.14 3.13
C THR A 50 3.99 -0.67 3.34
N ILE A 51 3.35 -0.31 4.45
CA ILE A 51 3.04 1.08 4.82
C ILE A 51 4.34 1.89 4.95
N ASP A 52 5.33 1.33 5.65
CA ASP A 52 6.65 1.92 5.82
C ASP A 52 7.40 2.06 4.49
N ALA A 53 7.23 1.10 3.57
CA ALA A 53 7.82 1.18 2.23
C ALA A 53 7.29 2.37 1.43
N ALA A 54 5.97 2.60 1.43
CA ALA A 54 5.38 3.78 0.77
C ALA A 54 5.93 5.09 1.36
N CYS A 55 5.94 5.20 2.69
CA CYS A 55 6.44 6.40 3.37
C CYS A 55 7.93 6.64 3.10
N ARG A 56 8.74 5.57 3.09
CA ARG A 56 10.17 5.65 2.78
C ARG A 56 10.44 6.18 1.38
N ILE A 57 9.71 5.69 0.38
CA ILE A 57 9.86 6.11 -1.02
C ILE A 57 9.45 7.58 -1.17
N ALA A 58 8.26 7.94 -0.69
CA ALA A 58 7.75 9.31 -0.80
C ALA A 58 8.70 10.31 -0.12
N LYS A 59 9.20 9.97 1.07
CA LYS A 59 10.20 10.79 1.79
C LYS A 59 11.51 10.91 1.03
N ALA A 60 12.06 9.80 0.55
CA ALA A 60 13.37 9.77 -0.10
C ALA A 60 13.38 10.54 -1.42
N GLN A 61 12.30 10.44 -2.20
CA GLN A 61 12.16 11.17 -3.47
C GLN A 61 11.61 12.59 -3.27
N GLY A 62 11.04 12.90 -2.11
CA GLY A 62 10.41 14.19 -1.85
C GLY A 62 9.13 14.41 -2.66
N VAL A 63 8.43 13.34 -3.02
CA VAL A 63 7.22 13.38 -3.88
C VAL A 63 5.95 13.26 -3.02
N PRO A 64 4.78 13.66 -3.54
CA PRO A 64 3.52 13.45 -2.86
C PRO A 64 3.24 11.99 -2.51
N LEU A 65 2.66 11.78 -1.33
CA LEU A 65 2.10 10.52 -0.87
C LEU A 65 0.58 10.62 -0.86
N LEU A 66 -0.06 10.01 -1.86
CA LEU A 66 -1.51 9.82 -1.89
C LEU A 66 -1.87 8.58 -1.06
N ILE A 67 -2.70 8.73 -0.05
CA ILE A 67 -3.18 7.64 0.80
C ILE A 67 -4.67 7.44 0.55
N SER A 68 -5.04 6.24 0.08
CA SER A 68 -6.43 5.90 -0.29
C SER A 68 -6.98 4.75 0.52
N GLY A 69 -8.02 5.02 1.31
CA GLY A 69 -8.69 4.06 2.18
C GLY A 69 -9.69 4.73 3.11
N GLY A 70 -10.97 4.45 2.93
CA GLY A 70 -12.04 4.79 3.86
C GLY A 70 -12.21 3.75 4.97
N ILE A 71 -13.42 3.20 5.07
CA ILE A 71 -13.76 2.11 6.00
C ILE A 71 -14.17 0.89 5.18
N GLY A 72 -13.51 -0.24 5.40
CA GLY A 72 -13.76 -1.48 4.67
C GLY A 72 -13.27 -2.72 5.43
N HIS A 73 -13.12 -3.83 4.70
CA HIS A 73 -12.79 -5.14 5.29
C HIS A 73 -11.44 -5.16 6.01
N SER A 74 -10.47 -4.36 5.57
CA SER A 74 -9.12 -4.30 6.16
C SER A 74 -9.04 -3.44 7.42
N THR A 75 -10.04 -2.61 7.68
CA THR A 75 -10.00 -1.56 8.70
C THR A 75 -9.80 -2.13 10.12
N PRO A 76 -10.53 -3.19 10.56
CA PRO A 76 -10.32 -3.77 11.88
C PRO A 76 -8.91 -4.37 12.05
N PHE A 77 -8.32 -4.90 10.97
CA PHE A 77 -6.96 -5.44 11.00
C PHE A 77 -5.93 -4.32 11.17
N LEU A 78 -6.11 -3.20 10.46
CA LEU A 78 -5.25 -2.03 10.64
C LEU A 78 -5.32 -1.52 12.09
N TYR A 79 -6.52 -1.42 12.66
CA TYR A 79 -6.68 -1.00 14.06
C TYR A 79 -5.90 -1.90 15.02
N ALA A 80 -6.05 -3.21 14.86
CA ALA A 80 -5.40 -4.20 15.72
C ALA A 80 -3.87 -4.19 15.59
N VAL A 81 -3.34 -4.03 14.37
CA VAL A 81 -1.90 -3.98 14.13
C VAL A 81 -1.31 -2.70 14.70
N ILE A 82 -1.95 -1.54 14.52
CA ILE A 82 -1.48 -0.26 15.07
C ILE A 82 -1.47 -0.29 16.60
N ALA A 83 -2.55 -0.77 17.23
CA ALA A 83 -2.64 -0.84 18.69
C ALA A 83 -1.54 -1.69 19.34
N ARG A 84 -0.99 -2.68 18.61
CA ARG A 84 0.08 -3.57 19.07
C ARG A 84 1.47 -3.14 18.61
N HIS A 85 1.57 -2.16 17.70
CA HIS A 85 2.85 -1.81 17.09
C HIS A 85 3.71 -1.00 18.06
N PRO A 86 4.98 -1.39 18.33
CA PRO A 86 5.82 -0.75 19.34
C PRO A 86 6.10 0.74 19.08
N ARG A 87 5.96 1.18 17.82
CA ARG A 87 6.16 2.58 17.43
C ARG A 87 4.85 3.35 17.20
N TYR A 88 3.81 2.69 16.71
CA TYR A 88 2.60 3.36 16.19
C TYR A 88 1.40 3.27 17.13
N HIS A 89 1.52 2.56 18.26
CA HIS A 89 0.43 2.36 19.22
C HIS A 89 -0.14 3.65 19.82
N THR A 90 0.53 4.79 19.67
CA THR A 90 0.05 6.10 20.12
C THR A 90 -0.96 6.74 19.16
N ILE A 91 -1.07 6.24 17.92
CA ILE A 91 -2.05 6.73 16.93
C ILE A 91 -3.44 6.24 17.31
N ARG A 92 -4.41 7.16 17.38
CA ARG A 92 -5.83 6.83 17.60
C ARG A 92 -6.40 6.09 16.39
N THR A 93 -7.16 5.01 16.61
CA THR A 93 -7.65 4.15 15.52
C THR A 93 -9.17 4.11 15.40
N THR A 94 -9.87 3.65 16.44
CA THR A 94 -11.32 3.35 16.41
C THR A 94 -12.16 4.47 15.82
N GLY A 95 -12.97 4.13 14.80
CA GLY A 95 -13.91 5.04 14.14
C GLY A 95 -13.29 5.93 13.06
N ARG A 96 -11.99 5.81 12.78
CA ARG A 96 -11.30 6.58 11.74
C ARG A 96 -11.14 5.78 10.46
N ALA A 97 -11.16 6.47 9.32
CA ALA A 97 -10.78 5.91 8.04
C ALA A 97 -9.31 5.44 8.03
N GLU A 98 -9.02 4.44 7.20
CA GLU A 98 -7.67 3.91 7.04
C GLU A 98 -6.68 5.00 6.62
N ALA A 99 -7.04 5.84 5.65
CA ALA A 99 -6.20 6.91 5.14
C ALA A 99 -5.81 7.93 6.23
N ALA A 100 -6.75 8.27 7.12
CA ALA A 100 -6.48 9.18 8.23
C ALA A 100 -5.46 8.61 9.24
N ILE A 101 -5.54 7.31 9.53
CA ILE A 101 -4.58 6.62 10.42
C ILE A 101 -3.21 6.54 9.76
N LEU A 102 -3.16 6.17 8.48
CA LEU A 102 -1.92 6.05 7.72
C LEU A 102 -1.25 7.42 7.49
N ALA A 103 -2.02 8.50 7.38
CA ALA A 103 -1.50 9.86 7.33
C ALA A 103 -0.77 10.27 8.61
N ASP A 104 -1.29 9.87 9.78
CA ASP A 104 -0.59 10.09 11.04
C ASP A 104 0.74 9.34 11.09
N ILE A 105 0.82 8.13 10.54
CA ILE A 105 2.09 7.40 10.40
C ILE A 105 3.06 8.20 9.51
N ALA A 106 2.61 8.60 8.33
CA ALA A 106 3.40 9.34 7.36
C ALA A 106 3.93 10.67 7.93
N ASN A 107 3.09 11.43 8.61
CA ASN A 107 3.46 12.73 9.15
C ASN A 107 4.25 12.62 10.47
N GLN A 108 3.71 11.94 11.48
CA GLN A 108 4.27 11.98 12.83
C GLN A 108 5.55 11.15 12.96
N PHE A 109 5.67 10.06 12.18
CA PHE A 109 6.78 9.11 12.30
C PHE A 109 7.73 9.13 11.11
N TRP A 110 7.22 9.37 9.91
CA TRP A 110 8.08 9.50 8.73
C TRP A 110 8.46 10.95 8.43
N HIS A 111 7.83 11.93 9.09
CA HIS A 111 8.10 13.36 8.91
C HIS A 111 7.86 13.83 7.47
N ILE A 112 6.89 13.23 6.79
CA ILE A 112 6.41 13.72 5.49
C ILE A 112 5.59 14.99 5.76
N PRO A 113 5.91 16.13 5.12
CA PRO A 113 5.15 17.37 5.29
C PRO A 113 3.67 17.18 4.95
N ALA A 114 2.78 17.80 5.72
CA ALA A 114 1.33 17.60 5.57
C ALA A 114 0.84 18.02 4.17
N GLU A 115 1.43 19.04 3.57
CA GLU A 115 1.15 19.52 2.22
C GLU A 115 1.52 18.50 1.12
N LYS A 116 2.36 17.51 1.43
CA LYS A 116 2.70 16.40 0.53
C LYS A 116 1.88 15.15 0.77
N ILE A 117 0.96 15.14 1.75
CA ILE A 117 0.09 13.99 2.03
C ILE A 117 -1.30 14.29 1.45
N TRP A 118 -1.69 13.55 0.42
CA TRP A 118 -3.00 13.68 -0.21
C TRP A 118 -3.92 12.58 0.32
N LEU A 119 -5.09 12.95 0.84
CA LEU A 119 -5.99 12.00 1.50
C LEU A 119 -7.22 11.70 0.66
N GLU A 120 -7.49 10.40 0.53
CA GLU A 120 -8.73 9.85 0.03
C GLU A 120 -9.30 8.89 1.09
N ASP A 121 -10.33 9.32 1.81
CA ASP A 121 -10.86 8.63 2.99
C ASP A 121 -12.28 8.09 2.81
N ARG A 122 -12.74 7.95 1.56
CA ARG A 122 -14.12 7.59 1.21
C ARG A 122 -14.24 6.20 0.60
N SER A 123 -13.18 5.64 0.04
CA SER A 123 -13.18 4.32 -0.57
C SER A 123 -13.53 3.20 0.41
N THR A 124 -14.28 2.21 -0.07
CA THR A 124 -14.69 1.03 0.71
C THR A 124 -14.10 -0.27 0.18
N ASN A 125 -13.48 -0.24 -1.00
CA ASN A 125 -12.92 -1.40 -1.68
C ASN A 125 -11.80 -1.02 -2.67
N CYS A 126 -11.07 -2.02 -3.16
CA CYS A 126 -9.93 -1.83 -4.06
C CYS A 126 -10.26 -1.09 -5.37
N GLY A 127 -11.46 -1.29 -5.93
CA GLY A 127 -11.87 -0.60 -7.16
C GLY A 127 -12.08 0.89 -6.93
N GLU A 128 -12.69 1.23 -5.78
CA GLU A 128 -12.83 2.61 -5.34
C GLU A 128 -11.49 3.26 -5.00
N ASN A 129 -10.56 2.52 -4.37
CA ASN A 129 -9.22 3.05 -4.11
C ASN A 129 -8.57 3.54 -5.40
N ALA A 130 -8.61 2.70 -6.46
CA ALA A 130 -8.07 3.07 -7.76
C ALA A 130 -8.81 4.26 -8.37
N ARG A 131 -10.15 4.20 -8.42
CA ARG A 131 -10.97 5.24 -9.03
C ARG A 131 -10.79 6.60 -8.36
N PHE A 132 -10.85 6.66 -7.03
CA PHE A 132 -10.77 7.91 -6.28
C PHE A 132 -9.34 8.47 -6.25
N SER A 133 -8.32 7.61 -6.19
CA SER A 133 -6.93 8.04 -6.35
C SER A 133 -6.71 8.73 -7.70
N CYS A 134 -7.24 8.17 -8.79
CA CYS A 134 -7.15 8.80 -10.11
C CYS A 134 -7.87 10.16 -10.18
N VAL A 135 -8.98 10.33 -9.46
CA VAL A 135 -9.67 11.65 -9.38
C VAL A 135 -8.78 12.69 -8.70
N LEU A 136 -8.14 12.35 -7.58
CA LEU A 136 -7.23 13.27 -6.88
C LEU A 136 -5.98 13.59 -7.70
N ILE A 137 -5.41 12.59 -8.38
CA ILE A 137 -4.25 12.80 -9.25
C ILE A 137 -4.56 13.81 -10.36
N ARG A 138 -5.76 13.74 -10.97
CA ARG A 138 -6.20 14.71 -12.00
C ARG A 138 -6.42 16.13 -11.46
N GLN A 139 -6.55 16.30 -10.15
CA GLN A 139 -6.69 17.60 -9.49
C GLN A 139 -5.34 18.19 -9.06
N ALA A 140 -4.24 17.44 -9.23
CA ALA A 140 -2.91 17.93 -8.90
C ALA A 140 -2.55 19.15 -9.77
N LYS A 141 -1.82 20.10 -9.19
CA LYS A 141 -1.33 21.28 -9.90
C LYS A 141 -0.24 20.93 -10.93
N GLU A 142 0.52 19.88 -10.64
CA GLU A 142 1.60 19.37 -11.48
C GLU A 142 1.15 18.05 -12.12
N ASN A 143 1.57 17.81 -13.35
CA ASN A 143 1.26 16.57 -14.05
C ASN A 143 2.01 15.40 -13.40
N ILE A 144 1.24 14.39 -12.98
CA ILE A 144 1.78 13.11 -12.50
C ILE A 144 1.86 12.17 -13.69
N ASN A 145 3.06 11.89 -14.17
CA ASN A 145 3.30 11.01 -15.33
C ASN A 145 3.64 9.58 -14.90
N THR A 146 4.18 9.40 -13.69
CA THR A 146 4.49 8.09 -13.11
C THR A 146 4.09 8.03 -11.65
N ALA A 147 3.39 6.96 -11.25
CA ALA A 147 3.01 6.74 -9.86
C ALA A 147 3.35 5.32 -9.40
N ILE A 148 3.96 5.21 -8.21
CA ILE A 148 4.21 3.91 -7.57
C ILE A 148 3.01 3.56 -6.70
N VAL A 149 2.34 2.46 -7.02
CA VAL A 149 1.26 1.90 -6.22
C VAL A 149 1.83 0.90 -5.22
N VAL A 150 1.52 1.13 -3.95
CA VAL A 150 1.96 0.33 -2.81
C VAL A 150 0.72 -0.23 -2.10
N GLN A 151 0.68 -1.56 -1.98
CA GLN A 151 -0.41 -2.31 -1.38
C GLN A 151 0.11 -3.59 -0.72
N ASP A 152 -0.69 -4.18 0.18
CA ASP A 152 -0.51 -5.53 0.70
C ASP A 152 -0.07 -6.49 -0.43
N PRO A 153 1.04 -7.23 -0.26
CA PRO A 153 1.56 -8.12 -1.31
C PRO A 153 0.53 -9.11 -1.85
N THR A 154 -0.42 -9.57 -1.04
CA THR A 154 -1.46 -10.50 -1.47
C THR A 154 -2.51 -9.86 -2.38
N MET A 155 -2.64 -8.52 -2.33
CA MET A 155 -3.61 -7.75 -3.10
C MET A 155 -2.98 -6.89 -4.21
N GLN A 156 -1.65 -6.75 -4.23
CA GLN A 156 -0.90 -5.85 -5.11
C GLN A 156 -1.27 -6.03 -6.59
N ARG A 157 -1.18 -7.25 -7.14
CA ARG A 157 -1.52 -7.52 -8.55
C ARG A 157 -2.93 -7.09 -8.91
N ARG A 158 -3.91 -7.36 -8.03
CA ARG A 158 -5.31 -6.97 -8.25
C ARG A 158 -5.47 -5.45 -8.23
N THR A 159 -4.76 -4.76 -7.33
CA THR A 159 -4.78 -3.30 -7.25
C THR A 159 -4.18 -2.67 -8.51
N ILE A 160 -3.05 -3.17 -9.01
CA ILE A 160 -2.49 -2.69 -10.29
C ILE A 160 -3.48 -2.90 -11.45
N ALA A 161 -4.11 -4.07 -11.52
CA ALA A 161 -5.12 -4.34 -12.55
C ALA A 161 -6.32 -3.37 -12.45
N ALA A 162 -6.74 -2.99 -11.24
CA ALA A 162 -7.81 -2.01 -11.04
C ALA A 162 -7.41 -0.61 -11.54
N PHE A 163 -6.20 -0.13 -11.21
CA PHE A 163 -5.69 1.15 -11.72
C PHE A 163 -5.65 1.16 -13.26
N ARG A 164 -5.06 0.13 -13.86
CA ARG A 164 -5.03 -0.01 -15.33
C ARG A 164 -6.42 -0.04 -15.94
N ARG A 165 -7.38 -0.73 -15.31
CA ARG A 165 -8.77 -0.80 -15.80
C ARG A 165 -9.49 0.55 -15.71
N VAL A 166 -9.25 1.32 -14.65
CA VAL A 166 -9.82 2.66 -14.45
C VAL A 166 -9.27 3.65 -15.48
N THR A 167 -8.01 3.51 -15.87
CA THR A 167 -7.34 4.42 -16.81
C THR A 167 -7.16 3.86 -18.22
N ASN A 168 -7.84 2.77 -18.57
CA ASN A 168 -7.58 2.03 -19.81
C ASN A 168 -7.70 2.88 -21.08
N ASP A 169 -8.60 3.86 -21.08
CA ASP A 169 -8.90 4.72 -22.23
C ASP A 169 -8.39 6.16 -22.01
N ASP A 170 -7.56 6.38 -20.99
CA ASP A 170 -7.03 7.70 -20.60
C ASP A 170 -5.56 7.80 -20.98
N THR A 171 -5.27 8.55 -22.04
CA THR A 171 -3.90 8.77 -22.54
C THR A 171 -3.05 9.66 -21.64
N ASP A 172 -3.69 10.44 -20.77
CA ASP A 172 -3.02 11.36 -19.85
C ASP A 172 -2.81 10.72 -18.46
N ALA A 173 -3.21 9.46 -18.29
CA ALA A 173 -3.02 8.73 -17.05
C ALA A 173 -1.53 8.43 -16.78
N PRO A 174 -1.10 8.46 -15.52
CA PRO A 174 0.26 8.10 -15.17
C PRO A 174 0.55 6.63 -15.50
N ARG A 175 1.80 6.35 -15.79
CA ARG A 175 2.34 5.01 -15.76
C ARG A 175 2.28 4.46 -14.33
N TRP A 176 1.51 3.40 -14.13
CA TRP A 176 1.39 2.69 -12.85
C TRP A 176 2.53 1.70 -12.66
N LEU A 177 3.39 1.96 -11.67
CA LEU A 177 4.45 1.05 -11.21
C LEU A 177 4.02 0.33 -9.94
N SER A 178 4.46 -0.91 -9.75
CA SER A 178 4.05 -1.77 -8.65
C SER A 178 5.17 -2.04 -7.66
N PHE A 179 4.95 -1.68 -6.38
CA PHE A 179 5.89 -2.00 -5.29
C PHE A 179 5.17 -2.36 -3.99
N PRO A 180 5.05 -3.64 -3.62
CA PRO A 180 4.40 -4.04 -2.36
C PRO A 180 5.27 -3.85 -1.10
N GLY A 181 6.54 -3.44 -1.27
CA GLY A 181 7.54 -3.35 -0.21
C GLY A 181 8.36 -4.63 0.00
N PHE A 182 7.75 -5.81 -0.14
CA PHE A 182 8.44 -7.10 -0.07
C PHE A 182 7.66 -8.20 -0.81
N VAL A 183 8.33 -9.32 -1.08
CA VAL A 183 7.69 -10.55 -1.57
C VAL A 183 7.55 -11.53 -0.39
N PRO A 184 6.32 -11.97 -0.04
CA PRO A 184 6.11 -12.87 1.08
C PRO A 184 6.65 -14.27 0.75
N VAL A 185 7.32 -14.88 1.74
CA VAL A 185 7.86 -16.24 1.66
C VAL A 185 7.53 -16.99 2.94
N LEU A 186 6.84 -18.12 2.82
CA LEU A 186 6.66 -19.10 3.88
C LEU A 186 7.85 -20.06 3.90
N ARG A 187 8.33 -20.34 5.11
CA ARG A 187 9.39 -21.31 5.39
C ARG A 187 9.14 -21.96 6.73
N HIS A 188 9.68 -23.15 6.94
CA HIS A 188 9.79 -23.70 8.29
C HIS A 188 10.70 -22.80 9.14
N LEU A 189 10.34 -22.63 10.41
CA LEU A 189 11.18 -21.97 11.40
C LEU A 189 12.33 -22.89 11.81
#